data_AF-A0A1G7CRH5-F1
#
_entry.id   AF-A0A1G7CRH5-F1
#
_cell.length_a   1.000
_cell.length_b   1.000
_cell.length_c   1.000
_cell.angle_alpha   90.00
_cell.angle_beta   90.00
_cell.angle_gamma   90.00
#
_symmetry.space_group_name_H-M   'P 1'
#
loop_
_entity.id
_entity.type
_entity.pdbx_description
1 polymer ?
#
loop_
_entity_poly.entity_id
_entity_poly.type
_entity_poly.pdbx_seq_one_letter_code
_entity_poly.pdbx_strand_id
1 'polypeptide(L)' 'MKTTLFLSLILCFPILVERQTAVNDTIYNLLVGTYTQSGKSDGIYVYRFNIETGEFSYGTEAAGIKNPSYLTVSKDGKFV' A
#
# COMPACT_ATOMS: atom_id res chain seq x y z
N MET A 1 10.51 -17.68 -47.77
CA MET A 1 10.63 -18.13 -46.35
C MET A 1 11.04 -17.00 -45.39
N LYS A 2 11.81 -15.98 -45.83
CA LYS A 2 12.28 -14.89 -44.94
C LYS A 2 11.21 -13.81 -44.66
N THR A 3 10.33 -13.55 -45.64
CA THR A 3 9.24 -12.56 -45.54
C THR A 3 8.05 -13.04 -44.70
N THR A 4 7.75 -14.34 -44.73
CA THR A 4 6.70 -14.95 -43.91
C THR A 4 7.06 -14.95 -42.41
N LEU A 5 8.35 -15.06 -42.08
CA LEU A 5 8.88 -14.97 -40.72
C LEU A 5 8.80 -13.54 -40.14
N PHE A 6 8.99 -12.52 -40.98
CA PHE A 6 8.82 -11.12 -40.57
C PHE A 6 7.34 -10.75 -40.36
N LEU A 7 6.43 -11.33 -41.17
CA LEU A 7 4.99 -11.09 -41.05
C LEU A 7 4.39 -11.73 -39.78
N SER A 8 4.89 -12.89 -39.35
CA SER A 8 4.45 -13.52 -38.09
C SER A 8 4.93 -12.77 -36.85
N LEU A 9 6.06 -12.07 -36.94
CA LEU A 9 6.62 -11.29 -35.81
C LEU A 9 5.84 -10.00 -35.54
N ILE A 10 5.31 -9.36 -36.60
CA ILE A 10 4.47 -8.16 -36.50
C ILE A 10 3.05 -8.52 -36.02
N LEU A 11 2.51 -9.68 -36.40
CA LEU A 11 1.19 -10.13 -35.95
C LEU A 11 1.15 -10.52 -34.47
N CYS A 12 2.29 -10.87 -33.87
CA CYS A 12 2.41 -11.24 -32.46
C CYS A 12 2.67 -10.03 -31.53
N PHE A 13 3.06 -8.89 -32.09
CA PHE A 13 3.43 -7.68 -31.33
C PHE A 13 2.25 -7.07 -30.53
N PRO A 14 1.01 -6.99 -31.04
CA PRO A 14 -0.12 -6.51 -30.23
C PRO A 14 -0.60 -7.48 -29.14
N ILE A 15 -0.10 -8.72 -29.05
CA ILE A 15 -0.49 -9.68 -28.00
C ILE A 15 0.29 -9.42 -26.70
N LEU A 16 1.46 -8.77 -26.77
CA LEU A 16 2.25 -8.41 -25.58
C LEU A 16 1.87 -7.09 -24.92
N VAL A 17 0.95 -6.32 -25.51
CA VAL A 17 0.35 -5.18 -24.82
C VAL A 17 -0.74 -5.71 -23.89
N GLU A 18 -0.34 -6.47 -22.88
CA GLU A 18 -1.17 -6.65 -21.70
C GLU A 18 -1.47 -5.26 -21.16
N ARG A 19 -2.76 -4.93 -21.08
CA ARG A 19 -3.21 -3.70 -20.42
C ARG A 19 -2.73 -3.77 -18.98
N GLN A 20 -1.67 -3.03 -18.68
CA GLN A 20 -1.36 -2.67 -17.31
C GLN A 20 -2.46 -1.72 -16.85
N THR A 21 -3.59 -2.27 -16.44
CA THR A 21 -4.58 -1.53 -15.65
C THR A 21 -3.81 -1.02 -14.44
N ALA A 22 -3.74 0.30 -14.29
CA ALA A 22 -3.27 0.89 -13.04
C ALA A 22 -4.10 0.26 -11.93
N VAL A 23 -3.49 -0.64 -11.15
CA VAL A 23 -4.09 -1.13 -9.92
C VAL A 23 -4.14 0.09 -9.04
N ASN A 24 -5.33 0.68 -8.89
CA ASN A 24 -5.57 1.58 -7.77
C ASN A 24 -5.34 0.72 -6.54
N ASP A 25 -4.23 0.92 -5.84
CA ASP A 25 -3.96 0.15 -4.63
C ASP A 25 -5.09 0.45 -3.66
N THR A 26 -5.87 -0.56 -3.32
CA THR A 26 -7.01 -0.45 -2.39
C THR A 26 -6.55 -0.64 -0.95
N ILE A 27 -5.29 -1.07 -0.76
CA ILE A 27 -4.69 -1.34 0.54
C ILE A 27 -3.73 -0.21 0.91
N TYR A 28 -3.97 0.42 2.05
CA TYR A 28 -3.14 1.49 2.61
C TYR A 28 -2.65 1.13 4.01
N ASN A 29 -1.59 1.82 4.46
CA ASN A 29 -1.22 1.82 5.87
C ASN A 29 -2.14 2.77 6.64
N LEU A 30 -2.91 2.24 7.59
CA LEU A 30 -3.69 3.01 8.55
C LEU A 30 -2.87 3.19 9.83
N LEU A 31 -2.54 4.44 10.15
CA LEU A 31 -1.82 4.81 11.37
C LEU A 31 -2.79 5.23 12.46
N VAL A 32 -2.70 4.61 13.63
CA VAL A 32 -3.56 4.87 14.78
C VAL A 32 -2.73 5.39 15.94
N GLY A 33 -2.91 6.68 16.24
CA GLY A 33 -2.39 7.32 17.45
C GLY A 33 -3.25 7.03 18.68
N THR A 34 -2.65 7.01 19.87
CA THR A 34 -3.33 6.56 21.10
C THR A 34 -2.98 7.41 22.33
N TYR A 35 -3.74 7.19 23.41
CA TYR A 35 -3.36 7.59 24.75
C TYR A 35 -2.82 6.38 25.52
N THR A 36 -1.54 6.42 25.89
CA THR A 36 -0.84 5.31 26.55
C THR A 36 -0.93 5.35 28.07
N GLN A 37 -1.57 6.37 28.65
CA GLN A 37 -1.69 6.56 30.12
C GLN A 37 -2.29 5.35 30.86
N SER A 38 -3.18 4.59 30.22
CA SER A 38 -3.83 3.43 30.82
C SER A 38 -2.97 2.15 30.81
N GLY A 39 -1.82 2.16 30.13
CA GLY A 39 -0.97 0.99 29.93
C GLY A 39 -1.53 -0.08 28.99
N LYS A 40 -2.74 0.11 28.44
CA LYS A 40 -3.34 -0.81 27.45
C LYS A 40 -2.82 -0.60 26.02
N SER A 41 -2.13 0.52 25.79
CA SER A 41 -1.60 0.91 24.50
C SER A 41 -0.14 1.31 24.67
N ASP A 42 0.69 0.93 23.71
CA ASP A 42 2.15 1.12 23.77
C ASP A 42 2.66 2.23 22.83
N GLY A 43 1.78 2.80 22.00
CA GLY A 43 2.15 3.91 21.11
C GLY A 43 1.32 3.94 19.83
N ILE A 44 1.99 3.94 18.69
CA ILE A 44 1.35 4.05 17.36
C ILE A 44 1.19 2.66 16.75
N TYR A 45 0.02 2.37 16.21
CA TYR A 45 -0.25 1.11 15.52
C TYR A 45 -0.38 1.34 14.01
N VAL A 46 0.12 0.39 13.23
CA VAL A 46 0.06 0.38 11.77
C VAL A 46 -0.71 -0.84 11.32
N TYR A 47 -1.79 -0.61 10.59
CA TYR A 47 -2.65 -1.65 10.03
C TYR A 47 -2.60 -1.62 8.50
N ARG A 48 -2.83 -2.77 7.88
CA ARG A 48 -3.20 -2.84 6.46
C ARG A 48 -4.70 -2.60 6.36
N PHE A 49 -5.12 -1.58 5.63
CA PHE A 49 -6.51 -1.15 5.53
C PHE A 49 -7.00 -1.18 4.09
N ASN A 50 -8.08 -1.92 3.84
CA ASN A 50 -8.77 -1.92 2.56
C ASN A 50 -9.83 -0.80 2.53
N ILE A 51 -9.65 0.19 1.67
CA ILE A 51 -10.55 1.35 1.59
C ILE A 51 -11.91 1.04 0.94
N GLU A 52 -12.02 -0.07 0.21
CA GLU A 52 -13.27 -0.47 -0.45
C GLU A 52 -14.18 -1.25 0.51
N THR A 53 -13.61 -2.17 1.29
CA THR A 53 -14.37 -3.02 2.22
C THR A 53 -14.42 -2.48 3.64
N GLY A 54 -13.47 -1.62 4.03
CA GLY A 54 -13.28 -1.15 5.40
C GLY A 54 -12.59 -2.18 6.31
N GLU A 55 -12.21 -3.34 5.80
CA GLU A 55 -11.48 -4.34 6.57
C GLU A 55 -10.05 -3.90 6.84
N PHE A 56 -9.54 -4.21 8.03
CA PHE A 56 -8.14 -3.99 8.37
C PHE A 56 -7.55 -5.14 9.17
N SER A 57 -6.25 -5.33 9.02
CA SER A 57 -5.47 -6.32 9.76
C SER A 57 -4.21 -5.69 10.36
N TYR A 58 -3.82 -6.19 11.53
CA TYR A 58 -2.64 -5.71 12.25
C TYR A 58 -1.38 -5.90 11.39
N GLY A 59 -0.54 -4.87 11.35
CA GLY A 59 0.76 -4.90 10.67
C GLY A 59 1.92 -4.83 11.67
N THR A 60 2.13 -3.66 12.28
CA THR A 60 3.23 -3.40 13.22
C THR A 60 2.87 -2.26 14.16
N GLU A 61 3.76 -1.95 15.10
CA GLU A 61 3.59 -0.85 16.06
C GLU A 61 4.92 -0.18 16.40
N ALA A 62 4.85 1.12 16.68
CA ALA A 62 5.92 1.89 17.28
C ALA A 62 5.63 2.03 18.79
N ALA A 63 6.22 1.12 19.55
CA ALA A 63 6.08 0.99 21.00
C ALA A 63 6.93 2.00 21.79
N GLY A 64 6.61 2.19 23.08
CA GLY A 64 7.34 3.08 23.99
C GLY A 64 7.10 4.58 23.76
N ILE A 65 6.15 4.95 22.91
CA ILE A 65 5.83 6.35 22.61
C ILE A 65 4.72 6.83 23.54
N LYS A 66 4.97 7.90 24.30
CA LYS A 66 4.01 8.40 25.28
C LYS A 66 2.93 9.27 24.63
N ASN A 67 1.68 8.81 24.67
CA ASN A 67 0.48 9.54 24.21
C ASN A 67 0.59 10.16 22.80
N PRO A 68 0.90 9.38 21.75
CA PRO A 68 0.92 9.89 20.37
C PRO A 68 -0.51 10.11 19.86
N SER A 69 -1.25 11.06 20.42
CA SER A 69 -2.68 11.27 20.15
C SER A 69 -2.97 11.99 18.83
N TYR A 70 -1.94 12.51 18.17
CA TYR A 70 -2.03 13.14 16.85
C TYR A 70 -0.76 12.83 16.06
N LEU A 71 -0.92 12.55 14.77
CA LEU A 71 0.16 12.20 13.85
C LEU A 71 0.07 13.09 12.62
N THR A 72 1.22 13.45 12.06
CA THR A 72 1.33 14.02 10.72
C THR A 72 2.19 13.11 9.88
N VAL A 73 2.10 13.20 8.57
CA VAL A 73 2.89 12.38 7.66
C VAL A 73 3.70 13.29 6.76
N SER A 74 4.97 12.97 6.53
CA SER A 74 5.80 13.68 5.58
C SER A 74 5.19 13.62 4.18
N LYS A 75 5.43 14.65 3.36
CA LYS A 75 4.88 14.75 2.01
C LYS A 75 5.20 13.54 1.11
N ASP A 76 6.33 12.88 1.36
CA ASP A 76 6.79 11.70 0.63
C ASP A 76 6.36 10.37 1.26
N GLY A 77 5.61 10.40 2.37
CA GLY A 77 5.08 9.21 3.03
C GLY A 77 6.11 8.35 3.75
N LYS A 78 7.35 8.83 3.94
CA LYS A 78 8.44 8.05 4.56
C LYS A 78 8.57 8.24 6.06
N PHE A 79 8.02 9.32 6.61
CA PHE A 79 8.13 9.67 8.03
C PHE A 79 6.79 10.09 8.61
N VAL A 80 6.65 9.83 9.90
CA VAL A 80 5.49 10.10 10.75
C VAL A 80 5.99 10.71 12.05
#